data_AF-J0WV30-F1
#
_entry.id   AF-J0WV30-F1
#
_cell.length_a   1.000
_cell.length_b   1.000
_cell.length_c   1.000
_cell.angle_alpha   90.00
_cell.angle_beta   90.00
_cell.angle_gamma   90.00
#
_symmetry.space_group_name_H-M   'P 1'
#
loop_
_entity.id
_entity.type
_entity.pdbx_description
1 polymer ?
#
loop_
_entity_poly.entity_id
_entity_poly.type
_entity_poly.pdbx_seq_one_letter_code
_entity_poly.pdbx_strand_id
1 'polypeptide(L)'
;MLVDKYKPLREGTIRSADEKLKGRPPQVASSHTADLASQPPALEDSEDIRPWMVTFKPPSFVASVRTGTIVSSKPGNGIPPSALDAPMPRQQLKRVQGAGRLTKAREASLDYRLRLPSDRDRPRVNPVTLKGWGSLVEERIERAKSEGQFKTLNGRGKPLQRETAEGNPFIGREEFLMNRIVQRQGAAPPWVEIQQELESAISSFRDVLQASWVRTAIRLLSVNRAQHELAAVPREEIAALRDAAWEARERPFHDAALDDVNRLVRKHNGVAPVPVRKGYHTRDVELARCYRVSVDAIAEELARRASGPLQQLDSPRADGRTKLGEGVDAGSDIPVVALLRQMLRRMLDRFVRPL
;
A
#
# COMPACT_ATOMS: atom_id res chain seq x y z
N MET A 1 32.32 12.56 -36.84
CA MET A 1 33.26 12.06 -35.83
C MET A 1 32.46 11.25 -34.82
N LEU A 2 32.66 9.92 -34.84
CA LEU A 2 32.07 8.96 -33.91
C LEU A 2 32.92 9.00 -32.63
N VAL A 3 32.36 9.41 -31.49
CA VAL A 3 33.13 9.46 -30.24
C VAL A 3 32.33 8.77 -29.11
N ASP A 4 32.86 7.61 -28.75
CA ASP A 4 32.82 6.90 -27.47
C ASP A 4 31.48 6.62 -26.78
N LYS A 5 30.95 5.44 -27.10
CA LYS A 5 29.80 4.81 -26.45
C LYS A 5 30.16 3.79 -25.37
N TYR A 6 31.41 3.78 -24.87
CA TYR A 6 31.84 2.82 -23.84
C TYR A 6 32.61 3.48 -22.70
N LYS A 7 32.22 3.10 -21.48
CA LYS A 7 32.93 3.42 -20.24
C LYS A 7 34.28 2.69 -20.27
N PRO A 8 35.41 3.33 -19.90
CA PRO A 8 36.70 2.65 -19.94
C PRO A 8 36.66 1.41 -19.05
N LEU A 9 37.01 0.27 -19.63
CA LEU A 9 37.20 -0.98 -18.91
C LEU A 9 38.29 -0.76 -17.87
N ARG A 10 38.01 -1.18 -16.64
CA ARG A 10 38.92 -1.09 -15.51
C ARG A 10 39.98 -2.19 -15.69
N GLU A 11 40.96 -1.92 -16.54
CA GLU A 11 42.11 -2.81 -16.74
C GLU A 11 43.02 -2.73 -15.51
N GLY A 12 42.73 -3.57 -14.53
CA GLY A 12 43.57 -3.79 -13.38
C GLY A 12 43.25 -5.15 -12.79
N THR A 13 44.28 -5.95 -12.53
CA THR A 13 44.17 -7.27 -11.90
C THR A 13 43.41 -7.12 -10.58
N ILE A 14 42.26 -7.79 -10.46
CA ILE A 14 41.41 -7.73 -9.25
C ILE A 14 42.16 -8.44 -8.12
N ARG A 15 42.88 -7.68 -7.28
CA ARG A 15 43.50 -8.21 -6.07
C ARG A 15 42.44 -8.43 -4.99
N SER A 16 42.41 -9.64 -4.42
CA SER A 16 41.56 -9.98 -3.29
C SER A 16 41.87 -9.10 -2.07
N ALA A 17 40.88 -8.86 -1.21
CA ALA A 17 41.04 -8.04 -0.01
C ALA A 17 42.19 -8.55 0.88
N ASP A 18 42.35 -9.88 0.97
CA ASP A 18 43.41 -10.52 1.73
C ASP A 18 44.82 -10.24 1.18
N GLU A 19 44.94 -10.12 -0.14
CA GLU A 19 46.21 -9.86 -0.81
C GLU A 19 46.69 -8.42 -0.55
N LYS A 20 45.75 -7.49 -0.38
CA LYS A 20 46.03 -6.10 0.02
C LYS A 20 46.45 -6.01 1.49
N LEU A 21 45.83 -6.80 2.37
CA LEU A 21 46.17 -6.86 3.79
C LEU A 21 47.54 -7.48 4.05
N LYS A 22 47.96 -8.47 3.24
CA LYS A 22 49.32 -9.04 3.29
C LYS A 22 50.41 -8.06 2.85
N GLY A 23 50.14 -7.24 1.83
CA GLY A 23 51.12 -6.29 1.31
C GLY A 23 51.39 -5.09 2.24
N ARG A 24 50.41 -4.72 3.08
CA ARG A 24 50.53 -3.65 4.08
C ARG A 24 49.70 -4.01 5.32
N PRO A 25 50.24 -4.81 6.25
CA PRO A 25 49.56 -5.03 7.52
C PRO A 25 49.42 -3.69 8.27
N PRO A 26 48.29 -3.44 8.94
CA PRO A 26 48.10 -2.21 9.69
C PRO A 26 49.14 -2.11 10.81
N GLN A 27 49.94 -1.04 10.79
CA GLN A 27 50.85 -0.75 11.89
C GLN A 27 50.06 -0.18 13.05
N VAL A 28 49.99 -0.94 14.14
CA VAL A 28 49.47 -0.45 15.42
C VAL A 28 50.56 0.44 16.02
N ALA A 29 50.39 1.75 15.89
CA ALA A 29 51.27 2.70 16.58
C ALA A 29 51.04 2.57 18.09
N SER A 30 51.96 1.91 18.79
CA SER A 30 52.04 1.96 20.24
C SER A 30 52.64 3.30 20.66
N SER A 31 51.88 4.38 20.54
CA SER A 31 52.26 5.68 21.12
C SER A 31 51.95 5.69 22.61
N HIS A 32 52.87 5.15 23.41
CA HIS A 32 52.95 5.47 24.83
C HIS A 32 54.39 5.87 25.15
N THR A 33 54.64 7.17 25.19
CA THR A 33 55.53 7.83 26.17
C THR A 33 55.27 9.33 26.09
N ALA A 34 54.29 9.82 26.86
CA ALA A 34 54.20 11.22 27.24
C ALA A 34 53.56 11.30 28.64
N ASP A 35 54.38 11.79 29.58
CA ASP A 35 54.09 12.35 30.90
C ASP A 35 53.39 11.50 31.97
N LEU A 36 54.28 10.88 32.75
CA LEU A 36 54.09 10.39 34.10
C LEU A 36 53.98 11.56 35.09
N ALA A 37 52.86 12.30 35.11
CA ALA A 37 52.56 13.27 36.17
C ALA A 37 51.08 13.63 36.27
N SER A 38 50.21 12.64 36.50
CA SER A 38 48.95 12.76 37.25
C SER A 38 48.20 11.44 37.13
N GLN A 39 48.43 10.54 38.09
CA GLN A 39 47.50 9.43 38.31
C GLN A 39 46.11 10.03 38.58
N PRO A 40 45.04 9.60 37.90
CA PRO A 40 43.71 9.83 38.41
C PRO A 40 43.61 9.09 39.76
N PRO A 41 42.90 9.64 40.77
CA PRO A 41 42.75 8.94 42.03
C PRO A 41 42.19 7.55 41.73
N ALA A 42 42.86 6.52 42.25
CA ALA A 42 42.33 5.18 42.27
C ALA A 42 40.90 5.26 42.82
N LEU A 43 39.97 4.61 42.13
CA LEU A 43 38.60 4.46 42.61
C LEU A 43 38.70 3.82 44.00
N GLU A 44 38.48 4.62 45.04
CA GLU A 44 38.17 4.09 46.36
C GLU A 44 36.86 3.33 46.21
N ASP A 45 36.94 2.00 46.34
CA ASP A 45 35.81 1.10 46.43
C ASP A 45 35.00 1.46 47.70
N SER A 46 34.16 2.49 47.59
CA SER A 46 33.15 2.80 48.59
C SER A 46 31.93 1.90 48.31
N GLU A 47 31.77 0.90 49.16
CA GLU A 47 30.95 -0.30 48.95
C GLU A 47 29.43 -0.12 48.78
N ASP A 48 28.88 1.10 48.62
CA ASP A 48 27.42 1.30 48.68
C ASP A 48 26.80 2.14 47.54
N ILE A 49 27.51 2.42 46.45
CA ILE A 49 26.94 3.21 45.33
C ILE A 49 26.43 2.27 44.24
N ARG A 50 25.10 2.09 44.17
CA ARG A 50 24.45 1.33 43.10
C ARG A 50 24.75 1.96 41.73
N PRO A 51 24.97 1.16 40.67
CA PRO A 51 25.48 1.65 39.39
C PRO A 51 24.58 2.68 38.69
N TRP A 52 23.29 2.73 39.02
CA TRP A 52 22.34 3.72 38.49
C TRP A 52 22.25 5.03 39.31
N MET A 53 23.03 5.18 40.38
CA MET A 53 23.12 6.42 41.18
C MET A 53 24.33 7.28 40.79
N VAL A 54 25.12 6.87 39.79
CA VAL A 54 26.27 7.63 39.29
C VAL A 54 25.77 8.80 38.45
N THR A 55 25.98 10.03 38.92
CA THR A 55 25.69 11.23 38.13
C THR A 55 26.86 11.52 37.19
N PHE A 56 26.59 11.57 35.88
CA PHE A 56 27.61 11.88 34.89
C PHE A 56 28.05 13.35 35.02
N LYS A 57 29.31 13.58 35.42
CA LYS A 57 29.95 14.89 35.33
C LYS A 57 30.71 14.98 34.01
N PRO A 58 30.24 15.78 33.03
CA PRO A 58 30.96 15.94 31.78
C PRO A 58 32.34 16.58 32.06
N PRO A 59 33.42 16.08 31.43
CA PRO A 59 34.72 16.73 31.52
C PRO A 59 34.61 18.13 30.90
N SER A 60 35.00 19.16 31.66
CA SER A 60 35.03 20.54 31.20
C SER A 60 36.17 20.71 30.20
N PHE A 61 35.92 20.42 28.92
CA PHE A 61 36.82 20.78 27.84
C PHE A 61 36.72 22.29 27.60
N VAL A 62 37.69 23.05 28.10
CA VAL A 62 37.94 24.43 27.64
C VAL A 62 38.66 24.34 26.30
N ALA A 63 37.95 23.91 25.26
CA ALA A 63 38.45 23.95 23.90
C ALA A 63 38.32 25.38 23.37
N SER A 64 39.44 26.08 23.21
CA SER A 64 39.49 27.36 22.50
C SER A 64 39.17 27.14 21.02
N VAL A 65 37.89 27.20 20.64
CA VAL A 65 37.45 27.11 19.25
C VAL A 65 37.84 28.40 18.53
N ARG A 66 38.85 28.32 17.67
CA ARG A 66 39.22 29.43 16.78
C ARG A 66 38.16 29.54 15.67
N THR A 67 37.17 30.38 15.88
CA THR A 67 36.17 30.71 14.86
C THR A 67 36.83 31.54 13.76
N GLY A 68 36.97 30.96 12.56
CA GLY A 68 37.41 31.69 11.37
C GLY A 68 36.31 32.62 10.85
N THR A 69 36.65 33.90 10.66
CA THR A 69 35.75 34.91 10.08
C THR A 69 35.68 34.72 8.56
N ILE A 70 34.57 34.21 8.04
CA ILE A 70 34.35 34.15 6.59
C ILE A 70 33.85 35.53 6.14
N VAL A 71 34.69 36.28 5.43
CA VAL A 71 34.30 37.57 4.85
C VAL A 71 33.45 37.30 3.60
N SER A 72 32.15 37.51 3.72
CA SER A 72 31.22 37.50 2.59
C SER A 72 31.50 38.72 1.70
N SER A 73 32.06 38.51 0.51
CA SER A 73 32.19 39.58 -0.49
C SER A 73 30.80 40.06 -0.92
N LYS A 74 30.60 41.38 -0.97
CA LYS A 74 29.36 42.00 -1.48
C LYS A 74 29.15 41.62 -2.96
N PRO A 75 27.91 41.37 -3.41
CA PRO A 75 27.63 41.19 -4.82
C PRO A 75 27.95 42.50 -5.56
N GLY A 76 28.69 42.40 -6.66
CA GLY A 76 29.06 43.54 -7.50
C GLY A 76 27.82 44.23 -8.07
N ASN A 77 27.93 45.55 -8.26
CA ASN A 77 26.91 46.39 -8.88
C ASN A 77 26.43 45.77 -10.20
N GLY A 78 25.11 45.66 -10.34
CA GLY A 78 24.46 45.23 -11.58
C GLY A 78 24.81 46.16 -12.74
N ILE A 79 24.94 45.55 -13.92
CA ILE A 79 25.09 46.23 -15.21
C ILE A 79 23.89 47.18 -15.39
N PRO A 80 24.08 48.46 -15.76
CA PRO A 80 22.94 49.34 -16.03
C PRO A 80 22.16 48.81 -17.25
N PRO A 81 20.81 48.89 -17.22
CA PRO A 81 19.98 48.39 -18.31
C PRO A 81 20.30 49.15 -19.60
N SER A 82 20.63 48.42 -20.66
CA SER A 82 20.81 48.96 -22.00
C SER A 82 19.50 49.57 -22.50
N ALA A 83 19.59 50.64 -23.31
CA ALA A 83 18.48 51.44 -23.84
C ALA A 83 17.45 50.68 -24.72
N LEU A 84 17.51 49.35 -24.78
CA LEU A 84 16.54 48.46 -25.43
C LEU A 84 15.42 47.99 -24.49
N ASP A 85 15.55 48.20 -23.18
CA ASP A 85 14.54 47.81 -22.17
C ASP A 85 13.48 48.88 -21.89
N ALA A 86 13.36 49.90 -22.75
CA ALA A 86 12.31 50.90 -22.62
C ALA A 86 10.91 50.25 -22.79
N PRO A 87 9.94 50.52 -21.90
CA PRO A 87 8.61 49.94 -22.01
C PRO A 87 7.93 50.43 -23.30
N MET A 88 7.74 49.52 -24.24
CA MET A 88 7.06 49.80 -25.51
C MET A 88 5.65 50.35 -25.25
N PRO A 89 5.24 51.45 -25.93
CA PRO A 89 3.95 52.07 -25.69
C PRO A 89 2.82 51.07 -25.95
N ARG A 90 1.77 51.09 -25.08
CA ARG A 90 0.65 50.12 -25.09
C ARG A 90 0.00 49.90 -26.48
N GLN A 91 0.02 50.91 -27.36
CA GLN A 91 -0.47 50.80 -28.73
C GLN A 91 0.40 49.91 -29.63
N GLN A 92 1.73 49.97 -29.49
CA GLN A 92 2.65 49.10 -30.20
C GLN A 92 2.56 47.66 -29.69
N LEU A 93 2.39 47.45 -28.38
CA LEU A 93 2.13 46.11 -27.83
C LEU A 93 0.85 45.48 -28.41
N LYS A 94 -0.24 46.26 -28.60
CA LYS A 94 -1.46 45.77 -29.27
C LYS A 94 -1.22 45.40 -30.74
N ARG A 95 -0.39 46.16 -31.46
CA ARG A 95 -0.01 45.84 -32.85
C ARG A 95 0.88 44.60 -32.95
N VAL A 96 1.85 44.45 -32.05
CA VAL A 96 2.72 43.26 -31.95
C VAL A 96 1.91 42.03 -31.54
N GLN A 97 0.93 42.17 -30.64
CA GLN A 97 -0.01 41.09 -30.32
C GLN A 97 -0.88 40.70 -31.51
N GLY A 98 -1.32 41.65 -32.33
CA GLY A 98 -2.05 41.39 -33.57
C GLY A 98 -1.22 40.64 -34.60
N ALA A 99 0.05 41.05 -34.78
CA ALA A 99 1.00 40.37 -35.67
C ALA A 99 1.37 38.96 -35.17
N GLY A 100 1.48 38.78 -33.84
CA GLY A 100 1.78 37.50 -33.21
C GLY A 100 0.61 36.50 -33.20
N ARG A 101 -0.62 36.92 -33.54
CA ARG A 101 -1.77 35.99 -33.61
C ARG A 101 -1.60 34.97 -34.73
N LEU A 102 -1.12 35.42 -35.89
CA LEU A 102 -0.97 34.57 -37.07
C LEU A 102 0.20 33.61 -36.90
N THR A 103 1.31 34.07 -36.30
CA THR A 103 2.45 33.21 -35.96
C THR A 103 2.08 32.20 -34.90
N LYS A 104 1.37 32.61 -33.83
CA LYS A 104 0.90 31.71 -32.77
C LYS A 104 -0.13 30.69 -33.28
N ALA A 105 -1.02 31.08 -34.19
CA ALA A 105 -1.97 30.16 -34.83
C ALA A 105 -1.25 29.17 -35.77
N ARG A 106 -0.22 29.63 -36.48
CA ARG A 106 0.65 28.77 -37.31
C ARG A 106 1.44 27.79 -36.45
N GLU A 107 1.97 28.22 -35.31
CA GLU A 107 2.67 27.35 -34.35
C GLU A 107 1.71 26.35 -33.70
N ALA A 108 0.53 26.78 -33.25
CA ALA A 108 -0.47 25.89 -32.66
C ALA A 108 -1.02 24.85 -33.65
N SER A 109 -1.20 25.24 -34.92
CA SER A 109 -1.60 24.28 -35.98
C SER A 109 -0.47 23.32 -36.34
N LEU A 110 0.80 23.77 -36.30
CA LEU A 110 1.96 22.88 -36.42
C LEU A 110 2.03 21.90 -35.26
N ASP A 111 1.83 22.34 -34.01
CA ASP A 111 1.80 21.48 -32.83
C ASP A 111 0.69 20.43 -32.89
N TYR A 112 -0.52 20.82 -33.34
CA TYR A 112 -1.63 19.89 -33.55
C TYR A 112 -1.32 18.87 -34.65
N ARG A 113 -0.71 19.31 -35.75
CA ARG A 113 -0.35 18.46 -36.90
C ARG A 113 0.82 17.52 -36.61
N LEU A 114 1.74 17.95 -35.74
CA LEU A 114 2.86 17.16 -35.26
C LEU A 114 2.44 16.20 -34.12
N ARG A 115 1.21 16.33 -33.59
CA ARG A 115 0.67 15.56 -32.46
C ARG A 115 1.71 15.34 -31.37
N LEU A 116 2.54 16.36 -31.09
CA LEU A 116 3.39 16.34 -29.91
C LEU A 116 2.44 16.49 -28.73
N PRO A 117 2.45 15.56 -27.76
CA PRO A 117 1.74 15.79 -26.52
C PRO A 117 2.20 17.13 -25.99
N SER A 118 1.25 18.05 -25.76
CA SER A 118 1.54 19.30 -25.07
C SER A 118 2.33 18.95 -23.81
N ASP A 119 3.33 19.75 -23.43
CA ASP A 119 4.16 19.49 -22.25
C ASP A 119 3.35 19.42 -20.93
N ARG A 120 2.06 19.80 -21.02
CA ARG A 120 1.03 19.63 -19.99
C ARG A 120 0.56 18.18 -19.80
N ASP A 121 0.63 17.35 -20.84
CA ASP A 121 0.14 15.96 -20.85
C ASP A 121 1.26 14.93 -20.73
N ARG A 122 2.53 15.36 -20.65
CA ARG A 122 3.65 14.45 -20.39
C ARG A 122 3.69 14.10 -18.90
N PRO A 123 3.74 12.81 -18.51
CA PRO A 123 4.00 12.43 -17.14
C PRO A 123 5.36 12.99 -16.74
N ARG A 124 5.36 13.97 -15.83
CA ARG A 124 6.57 14.65 -15.38
C ARG A 124 7.47 13.66 -14.66
N VAL A 125 8.75 13.62 -15.05
CA VAL A 125 9.76 12.80 -14.38
C VAL A 125 10.09 13.43 -13.03
N ASN A 126 10.15 12.63 -11.97
CA ASN A 126 10.58 13.12 -10.66
C ASN A 126 12.01 13.69 -10.75
N PRO A 127 12.26 14.91 -10.25
CA PRO A 127 13.59 15.49 -10.27
C PRO A 127 14.54 14.69 -9.37
N VAL A 128 15.75 14.42 -9.86
CA VAL A 128 16.76 13.65 -9.11
C VAL A 128 17.63 14.56 -8.23
N THR A 129 17.70 15.87 -8.54
CA THR A 129 18.55 16.84 -7.83
C THR A 129 17.75 17.72 -6.86
N LEU A 130 18.37 18.12 -5.73
CA LEU A 130 17.76 19.02 -4.75
C LEU A 130 17.29 20.35 -5.36
N LYS A 131 18.06 20.91 -6.29
CA LYS A 131 17.69 22.12 -7.03
C LYS A 131 16.45 21.89 -7.91
N GLY A 132 16.34 20.72 -8.52
CA GLY A 132 15.15 20.32 -9.28
C GLY A 132 13.90 20.20 -8.40
N TRP A 133 14.04 19.62 -7.20
CA TRP A 133 12.96 19.62 -6.20
C TRP A 133 12.56 21.03 -5.80
N GLY A 134 13.53 21.92 -5.54
CA GLY A 134 13.25 23.33 -5.24
C GLY A 134 12.42 24.02 -6.32
N SER A 135 12.79 23.85 -7.60
CA SER A 135 12.05 24.41 -8.72
C SER A 135 10.64 23.83 -8.85
N LEU A 136 10.46 22.53 -8.63
CA LEU A 136 9.16 21.86 -8.72
C LEU A 136 8.24 22.28 -7.57
N VAL A 137 8.79 22.43 -6.37
CA VAL A 137 8.08 22.91 -5.19
C VAL A 137 7.62 24.34 -5.40
N GLU A 138 8.50 25.22 -5.91
CA GLU A 138 8.14 26.63 -6.17
C GLU A 138 7.05 26.73 -7.24
N GLU A 139 7.16 26.00 -8.35
CA GLU A 139 6.10 25.97 -9.39
C GLU A 139 4.76 25.52 -8.80
N ARG A 140 4.77 24.51 -7.92
CA ARG A 140 3.56 24.00 -7.28
C ARG A 140 2.95 25.02 -6.30
N ILE A 141 3.79 25.76 -5.56
CA ILE A 141 3.33 26.83 -4.68
C ILE A 141 2.72 27.97 -5.51
N GLU A 142 3.34 28.36 -6.62
CA GLU A 142 2.84 29.40 -7.50
C GLU A 142 1.50 29.02 -8.15
N ARG A 143 1.38 27.77 -8.63
CA ARG A 143 0.11 27.24 -9.14
C ARG A 143 -0.97 27.26 -8.06
N ALA A 144 -0.70 26.76 -6.86
CA ALA A 144 -1.67 26.76 -5.76
C ALA A 144 -2.08 28.18 -5.31
N LYS A 145 -1.16 29.16 -5.40
CA LYS A 145 -1.46 30.59 -5.20
C LYS A 145 -2.41 31.11 -6.29
N SER A 146 -2.12 30.80 -7.56
CA SER A 146 -2.96 31.22 -8.69
C SER A 146 -4.37 30.64 -8.66
N GLU A 147 -4.51 29.39 -8.21
CA GLU A 147 -5.79 28.70 -8.03
C GLU A 147 -6.56 29.17 -6.78
N GLY A 148 -5.92 29.97 -5.93
CA GLY A 148 -6.55 30.48 -4.71
C GLY A 148 -6.74 29.42 -3.62
N GLN A 149 -6.06 28.27 -3.69
CA GLN A 149 -6.17 27.21 -2.67
C GLN A 149 -5.77 27.70 -1.26
N PHE A 150 -4.86 28.69 -1.18
CA PHE A 150 -4.47 29.33 0.07
C PHE A 150 -5.59 30.17 0.72
N LYS A 151 -6.64 30.52 -0.03
CA LYS A 151 -7.82 31.22 0.52
C LYS A 151 -8.77 30.21 1.20
N THR A 152 -8.87 29.00 0.65
CA THR A 152 -9.75 27.91 1.11
C THR A 152 -8.97 26.85 1.89
N LEU A 153 -8.34 27.23 3.01
CA LEU A 153 -7.65 26.27 3.87
C LEU A 153 -8.61 25.77 4.95
N ASN A 154 -8.86 24.45 4.99
CA ASN A 154 -9.79 23.76 5.89
C ASN A 154 -9.48 23.91 7.40
N GLY A 155 -8.36 24.57 7.75
CA GLY A 155 -7.90 24.78 9.12
C GLY A 155 -7.41 26.21 9.42
N ARG A 156 -7.83 27.23 8.66
CA ARG A 156 -7.40 28.62 8.89
C ARG A 156 -7.73 29.07 10.32
N GLY A 157 -6.71 29.51 11.07
CA GLY A 157 -6.86 29.99 12.45
C GLY A 157 -6.99 28.90 13.52
N LYS A 158 -7.08 27.62 13.15
CA LYS A 158 -7.05 26.50 14.11
C LYS A 158 -5.60 26.06 14.35
N PRO A 159 -5.26 25.57 15.55
CA PRO A 159 -3.94 24.99 15.79
C PRO A 159 -3.69 23.81 14.84
N LEU A 160 -2.44 23.65 14.40
CA LEU A 160 -2.03 22.50 13.59
C LEU A 160 -2.36 21.21 14.36
N GLN A 161 -3.03 20.26 13.71
CA GLN A 161 -3.26 18.94 14.27
C GLN A 161 -1.92 18.20 14.34
N ARG A 162 -1.35 18.16 15.55
CA ARG A 162 -0.16 17.37 15.86
C ARG A 162 -0.63 15.95 16.11
N GLU A 163 -0.04 15.00 15.40
CA GLU A 163 -0.31 13.60 15.64
C GLU A 163 0.31 13.21 16.98
N THR A 164 -0.36 12.34 17.75
CA THR A 164 0.16 11.88 19.06
C THR A 164 1.57 11.29 18.92
N ALA A 165 1.87 10.69 17.77
CA ALA A 165 3.19 10.15 17.45
C ALA A 165 4.30 11.22 17.31
N GLU A 166 3.98 12.50 17.08
CA GLU A 166 4.96 13.60 17.13
C GLU A 166 5.55 13.80 18.53
N GLY A 167 4.80 13.42 19.56
CA GLY A 167 5.23 13.51 20.96
C GLY A 167 6.02 12.29 21.43
N ASN A 168 6.24 11.27 20.58
CA ASN A 168 6.96 10.06 20.98
C ASN A 168 8.47 10.33 21.05
N PRO A 169 9.11 10.26 22.23
CA PRO A 169 10.56 10.49 22.37
C PRO A 169 11.43 9.44 21.68
N PHE A 170 10.87 8.26 21.36
CA PHE A 170 11.58 7.13 20.77
C PHE A 170 11.57 7.14 19.24
N ILE A 171 10.87 8.09 18.62
CA ILE A 171 10.83 8.24 17.16
C ILE A 171 11.47 9.58 16.83
N GLY A 172 12.52 9.55 16.02
CA GLY A 172 13.14 10.79 15.55
C GLY A 172 12.13 11.62 14.74
N ARG A 173 12.25 12.95 14.77
CA ARG A 173 11.37 13.84 13.97
C ARG A 173 11.35 13.45 12.48
N GLU A 174 12.49 13.01 11.96
CA GLU A 174 12.67 12.57 10.58
C GLU A 174 11.90 11.27 10.30
N GLU A 175 12.03 10.26 11.17
CA GLU A 175 11.30 8.99 11.08
C GLU A 175 9.79 9.20 11.19
N PHE A 176 9.37 10.08 12.09
CA PHE A 176 7.97 10.47 12.21
C PHE A 176 7.45 11.07 10.89
N LEU A 177 8.17 12.06 10.32
CA LEU A 177 7.77 12.69 9.06
C LEU A 177 7.74 11.70 7.90
N MET A 178 8.74 10.83 7.83
CA MET A 178 8.81 9.77 6.83
C MET A 178 7.62 8.81 6.95
N ASN A 179 7.35 8.28 8.15
CA ASN A 179 6.22 7.39 8.40
C ASN A 179 4.89 8.06 8.07
N ARG A 180 4.74 9.35 8.38
CA ARG A 180 3.56 10.14 8.04
C ARG A 180 3.38 10.30 6.53
N ILE A 181 4.45 10.56 5.79
CA ILE A 181 4.41 10.65 4.32
C ILE A 181 4.01 9.30 3.72
N VAL A 182 4.62 8.21 4.20
CA VAL A 182 4.32 6.83 3.76
C VAL A 182 2.85 6.48 4.03
N GLN A 183 2.35 6.75 5.23
CA GLN A 183 0.94 6.53 5.59
C GLN A 183 -0.02 7.37 4.75
N ARG A 184 0.28 8.66 4.53
CA ARG A 184 -0.55 9.54 3.68
C ARG A 184 -0.57 9.12 2.22
N GLN A 185 0.50 8.51 1.73
CA GLN A 185 0.57 7.95 0.40
C GLN A 185 -0.07 6.55 0.31
N GLY A 186 -0.53 6.00 1.43
CA GLY A 186 -1.10 4.65 1.51
C GLY A 186 -0.08 3.55 1.22
N ALA A 187 1.22 3.86 1.26
CA ALA A 187 2.27 2.89 1.02
C ALA A 187 2.40 2.00 2.25
N ALA A 188 1.94 0.76 2.14
CA ALA A 188 2.06 -0.22 3.20
C ALA A 188 3.37 -0.99 3.02
N PRO A 189 3.99 -1.47 4.11
CA PRO A 189 5.07 -2.44 3.98
C PRO A 189 4.62 -3.64 3.11
N PRO A 190 5.50 -4.23 2.29
CA PRO A 190 5.11 -5.31 1.37
C PRO A 190 4.40 -6.50 2.03
N TRP A 191 4.78 -6.83 3.28
CA TRP A 191 4.13 -7.90 4.03
C TRP A 191 2.70 -7.57 4.46
N VAL A 192 2.36 -6.29 4.66
CA VAL A 192 1.01 -5.82 5.00
C VAL A 192 0.09 -5.92 3.79
N GLU A 193 0.58 -5.58 2.59
CA GLU A 193 -0.20 -5.75 1.35
C GLU A 193 -0.57 -7.23 1.14
N ILE A 194 0.41 -8.11 1.28
CA ILE A 194 0.18 -9.57 1.18
C ILE A 194 -0.70 -10.06 2.34
N GLN A 195 -0.61 -9.45 3.53
CA GLN A 195 -1.50 -9.78 4.63
C GLN A 195 -2.96 -9.46 4.30
N GLN A 196 -3.24 -8.29 3.69
CA GLN A 196 -4.60 -7.95 3.26
C GLN A 196 -5.11 -8.91 2.18
N GLU A 197 -4.26 -9.27 1.22
CA GLU A 197 -4.54 -10.31 0.22
C GLU A 197 -4.89 -11.64 0.89
N LEU A 198 -4.09 -12.08 1.86
CA LEU A 198 -4.31 -13.30 2.62
C LEU A 198 -5.62 -13.25 3.42
N GLU A 199 -5.90 -12.15 4.12
CA GLU A 199 -7.12 -11.99 4.92
C GLU A 199 -8.37 -12.02 4.04
N SER A 200 -8.34 -11.37 2.87
CA SER A 200 -9.44 -11.40 1.91
C SER A 200 -9.64 -12.79 1.27
N ALA A 201 -8.57 -13.53 1.00
CA ALA A 201 -8.65 -14.90 0.53
C ALA A 201 -9.25 -15.83 1.61
N ILE A 202 -8.84 -15.64 2.86
CA ILE A 202 -9.38 -16.39 4.01
C ILE A 202 -10.86 -16.07 4.21
N SER A 203 -11.25 -14.78 4.18
CA SER A 203 -12.66 -14.39 4.36
C SER A 203 -13.54 -14.96 3.25
N SER A 204 -13.14 -14.80 1.99
CA SER A 204 -13.91 -15.32 0.85
C SER A 204 -14.04 -16.85 0.88
N PHE A 205 -12.98 -17.58 1.24
CA PHE A 205 -13.05 -19.03 1.45
C PHE A 205 -14.07 -19.40 2.55
N ARG A 206 -14.00 -18.71 3.70
CA ARG A 206 -14.89 -18.96 4.84
C ARG A 206 -16.34 -18.63 4.52
N ASP A 207 -16.60 -17.57 3.76
CA ASP A 207 -17.95 -17.19 3.35
C ASP A 207 -18.57 -18.25 2.42
N VAL A 208 -17.80 -18.78 1.47
CA VAL A 208 -18.25 -19.87 0.58
C VAL A 208 -18.49 -21.16 1.38
N LEU A 209 -17.57 -21.50 2.28
CA LEU A 209 -17.69 -22.67 3.14
C LEU A 209 -18.95 -22.57 4.02
N GLN A 210 -19.16 -21.44 4.68
CA GLN A 210 -20.33 -21.18 5.51
C GLN A 210 -21.63 -21.23 4.69
N ALA A 211 -21.70 -20.54 3.56
CA ALA A 211 -22.90 -20.52 2.72
C ALA A 211 -23.28 -21.92 2.20
N SER A 212 -22.27 -22.73 1.82
CA SER A 212 -22.49 -24.10 1.35
C SER A 212 -22.99 -25.02 2.48
N TRP A 213 -22.44 -24.86 3.69
CA TRP A 213 -22.85 -25.61 4.86
C TRP A 213 -24.26 -25.22 5.32
N VAL A 214 -24.53 -23.92 5.49
CA VAL A 214 -25.84 -23.38 5.90
C VAL A 214 -26.94 -23.93 4.98
N ARG A 215 -26.77 -23.84 3.65
CA ARG A 215 -27.75 -24.37 2.68
C ARG A 215 -28.00 -25.88 2.86
N THR A 216 -26.94 -26.63 3.13
CA THR A 216 -27.04 -28.09 3.29
C THR A 216 -27.69 -28.44 4.62
N ALA A 217 -27.27 -27.82 5.72
CA ALA A 217 -27.84 -27.99 7.04
C ALA A 217 -29.34 -27.71 7.06
N ILE A 218 -29.77 -26.62 6.45
CA ILE A 218 -31.19 -26.29 6.37
C ILE A 218 -31.95 -27.32 5.53
N ARG A 219 -31.38 -27.78 4.41
CA ARG A 219 -32.01 -28.85 3.60
C ARG A 219 -32.19 -30.11 4.43
N LEU A 220 -31.15 -30.55 5.14
CA LEU A 220 -31.18 -31.74 6.00
C LEU A 220 -32.25 -31.62 7.09
N LEU A 221 -32.29 -30.48 7.79
CA LEU A 221 -33.28 -30.23 8.84
C LEU A 221 -34.71 -30.13 8.27
N SER A 222 -34.88 -29.54 7.09
CA SER A 222 -36.19 -29.42 6.42
C SER A 222 -36.72 -30.73 5.86
N VAL A 223 -35.84 -31.69 5.52
CA VAL A 223 -36.25 -33.02 5.07
C VAL A 223 -36.69 -33.88 6.25
N ASN A 224 -36.04 -33.72 7.40
CA ASN A 224 -36.29 -34.55 8.57
C ASN A 224 -37.41 -34.02 9.50
N ARG A 225 -37.80 -32.75 9.38
CA ARG A 225 -38.80 -32.10 10.28
C ARG A 225 -39.92 -31.38 9.54
N ALA A 226 -41.10 -31.36 10.17
CA ALA A 226 -42.25 -30.60 9.72
C ALA A 226 -42.10 -29.10 10.02
N GLN A 227 -42.70 -28.24 9.18
CA GLN A 227 -42.43 -26.80 9.16
C GLN A 227 -42.61 -26.02 10.47
N HIS A 228 -43.58 -26.43 11.28
CA HIS A 228 -43.87 -25.80 12.57
C HIS A 228 -42.84 -26.13 13.65
N GLU A 229 -42.07 -27.20 13.49
CA GLU A 229 -41.02 -27.62 14.44
C GLU A 229 -39.65 -26.99 14.12
N LEU A 230 -39.48 -26.36 12.95
CA LEU A 230 -38.20 -25.75 12.55
C LEU A 230 -37.80 -24.56 13.44
N ALA A 231 -38.76 -23.85 14.04
CA ALA A 231 -38.47 -22.73 14.94
C ALA A 231 -37.98 -23.18 16.33
N ALA A 232 -38.31 -24.41 16.74
CA ALA A 232 -38.05 -24.92 18.08
C ALA A 232 -36.73 -25.70 18.18
N VAL A 233 -35.91 -25.73 17.12
CA VAL A 233 -34.68 -26.52 17.10
C VAL A 233 -33.65 -25.94 18.08
N PRO A 234 -33.17 -26.72 19.06
CA PRO A 234 -32.16 -26.25 19.99
C PRO A 234 -30.82 -26.01 19.27
N ARG A 235 -30.11 -24.96 19.68
CA ARG A 235 -28.81 -24.58 19.10
C ARG A 235 -27.76 -25.68 19.22
N GLU A 236 -27.85 -26.50 20.26
CA GLU A 236 -26.96 -27.64 20.50
C GLU A 236 -27.10 -28.72 19.42
N GLU A 237 -28.33 -29.01 18.99
CA GLU A 237 -28.59 -29.98 17.93
C GLU A 237 -28.04 -29.48 16.58
N ILE A 238 -28.17 -28.17 16.31
CA ILE A 238 -27.59 -27.54 15.11
C ILE A 238 -26.05 -27.64 15.15
N ALA A 239 -25.44 -27.41 16.31
CA ALA A 239 -24.00 -27.48 16.48
C ALA A 239 -23.44 -28.91 16.35
N ALA A 240 -24.25 -29.93 16.68
CA ALA A 240 -23.90 -31.34 16.56
C ALA A 240 -24.09 -31.91 15.14
N LEU A 241 -24.83 -31.22 14.27
CA LEU A 241 -25.16 -31.70 12.92
C LEU A 241 -23.89 -31.88 12.07
N ARG A 242 -23.70 -33.08 11.52
CA ARG A 242 -22.61 -33.41 10.59
C ARG A 242 -23.16 -34.18 9.40
N ASP A 243 -22.61 -33.94 8.21
CA ASP A 243 -23.00 -34.64 6.99
C ASP A 243 -21.76 -35.12 6.22
N ALA A 244 -21.55 -36.44 6.27
CA ALA A 244 -20.43 -37.11 5.60
C ALA A 244 -20.54 -37.05 4.07
N ALA A 245 -21.75 -37.00 3.51
CA ALA A 245 -21.96 -36.94 2.07
C ALA A 245 -21.62 -35.55 1.52
N TRP A 246 -21.98 -34.49 2.25
CA TRP A 246 -21.54 -33.12 1.94
C TRP A 246 -20.02 -32.99 2.05
N GLU A 247 -19.41 -33.48 3.13
CA GLU A 247 -17.96 -33.43 3.28
C GLU A 247 -17.27 -34.16 2.11
N ALA A 248 -17.72 -35.36 1.75
CA ALA A 248 -17.15 -36.11 0.63
C ALA A 248 -17.22 -35.36 -0.71
N ARG A 249 -18.34 -34.67 -0.98
CA ARG A 249 -18.53 -33.91 -2.21
C ARG A 249 -17.68 -32.65 -2.25
N GLU A 250 -17.58 -31.92 -1.15
CA GLU A 250 -16.88 -30.63 -1.09
C GLU A 250 -15.38 -30.76 -0.75
N ARG A 251 -14.91 -31.92 -0.29
CA ARG A 251 -13.49 -32.26 -0.03
C ARG A 251 -12.51 -31.71 -1.09
N PRO A 252 -12.64 -32.04 -2.39
CA PRO A 252 -11.68 -31.57 -3.39
C PRO A 252 -11.64 -30.05 -3.53
N PHE A 253 -12.79 -29.39 -3.35
CA PHE A 253 -12.86 -27.93 -3.37
C PHE A 253 -12.17 -27.32 -2.15
N HIS A 254 -12.44 -27.85 -0.94
CA HIS A 254 -11.79 -27.39 0.29
C HIS A 254 -10.28 -27.57 0.23
N ASP A 255 -9.80 -28.74 -0.22
CA ASP A 255 -8.38 -29.05 -0.27
C ASP A 255 -7.65 -28.13 -1.28
N ALA A 256 -8.24 -27.88 -2.45
CA ALA A 256 -7.69 -26.95 -3.44
C ALA A 256 -7.66 -25.50 -2.93
N ALA A 257 -8.77 -25.02 -2.36
CA ALA A 257 -8.84 -23.66 -1.81
C ALA A 257 -7.86 -23.44 -0.65
N LEU A 258 -7.68 -24.46 0.20
CA LEU A 258 -6.69 -24.42 1.28
C LEU A 258 -5.26 -24.46 0.78
N ASP A 259 -4.94 -25.16 -0.32
CA ASP A 259 -3.60 -25.06 -0.91
C ASP A 259 -3.32 -23.64 -1.42
N ASP A 260 -4.30 -22.97 -2.05
CA ASP A 260 -4.16 -21.59 -2.50
C ASP A 260 -3.97 -20.62 -1.32
N VAL A 261 -4.75 -20.75 -0.25
CA VAL A 261 -4.57 -19.96 0.99
C VAL A 261 -3.19 -20.26 1.60
N ASN A 262 -2.79 -21.52 1.69
CA ASN A 262 -1.49 -21.90 2.25
C ASN A 262 -0.33 -21.42 1.38
N ARG A 263 -0.49 -21.31 0.05
CA ARG A 263 0.48 -20.68 -0.85
C ARG A 263 0.65 -19.20 -0.52
N LEU A 264 -0.43 -18.48 -0.24
CA LEU A 264 -0.38 -17.09 0.23
C LEU A 264 0.26 -16.98 1.62
N VAL A 265 0.01 -17.92 2.53
CA VAL A 265 0.70 -17.98 3.84
C VAL A 265 2.21 -18.13 3.65
N ARG A 266 2.67 -19.00 2.73
CA ARG A 266 4.10 -19.13 2.43
C ARG A 266 4.70 -17.82 1.89
N LYS A 267 4.00 -17.17 0.95
CA LYS A 267 4.38 -15.87 0.38
C LYS A 267 4.50 -14.80 1.47
N HIS A 268 3.49 -14.70 2.35
CA HIS A 268 3.47 -13.77 3.48
C HIS A 268 4.63 -14.06 4.45
N ASN A 269 4.79 -15.30 4.90
CA ASN A 269 5.82 -15.70 5.86
C ASN A 269 7.25 -15.46 5.34
N GLY A 270 7.44 -15.49 4.02
CA GLY A 270 8.72 -15.18 3.37
C GLY A 270 9.14 -13.71 3.51
N VAL A 271 8.19 -12.78 3.55
CA VAL A 271 8.46 -11.33 3.67
C VAL A 271 8.18 -10.77 5.07
N ALA A 272 7.42 -11.50 5.89
CA ALA A 272 6.99 -11.04 7.20
C ALA A 272 8.07 -11.20 8.28
N PRO A 273 8.18 -10.22 9.21
CA PRO A 273 8.97 -10.38 10.43
C PRO A 273 8.50 -11.59 11.25
N VAL A 274 9.42 -12.24 11.97
CA VAL A 274 9.17 -13.48 12.73
C VAL A 274 7.90 -13.42 13.61
N PRO A 275 7.63 -12.34 14.37
CA PRO A 275 6.45 -12.28 15.24
C PRO A 275 5.10 -12.29 14.51
N VAL A 276 5.08 -11.91 13.22
CA VAL A 276 3.84 -11.70 12.45
C VAL A 276 3.49 -12.92 11.59
N ARG A 277 4.39 -13.90 11.50
CA ARG A 277 4.22 -15.10 10.67
C ARG A 277 2.98 -15.90 11.09
N LYS A 278 2.29 -16.46 10.09
CA LYS A 278 1.05 -17.22 10.25
C LYS A 278 1.28 -18.72 10.09
N GLY A 279 0.48 -19.53 10.78
CA GLY A 279 0.46 -20.98 10.62
C GLY A 279 -0.35 -21.42 9.39
N TYR A 280 -0.15 -22.67 8.96
CA TYR A 280 -0.93 -23.25 7.87
C TYR A 280 -2.36 -23.56 8.28
N HIS A 281 -3.28 -23.41 7.34
CA HIS A 281 -4.68 -23.77 7.50
C HIS A 281 -4.91 -25.21 7.09
N THR A 282 -5.60 -25.96 7.96
CA THR A 282 -6.00 -27.35 7.73
C THR A 282 -7.52 -27.45 7.64
N ARG A 283 -8.00 -28.36 6.80
CA ARG A 283 -9.44 -28.56 6.55
C ARG A 283 -10.23 -28.80 7.82
N ASP A 284 -9.74 -29.68 8.69
CA ASP A 284 -10.49 -30.11 9.86
C ASP A 284 -10.74 -28.95 10.85
N VAL A 285 -9.77 -28.03 10.97
CA VAL A 285 -9.90 -26.81 11.78
C VAL A 285 -10.90 -25.84 11.17
N GLU A 286 -10.87 -25.63 9.85
CA GLU A 286 -11.81 -24.72 9.17
C GLU A 286 -13.24 -25.28 9.15
N LEU A 287 -13.40 -26.61 9.06
CA LEU A 287 -14.70 -27.28 9.21
C LEU A 287 -15.23 -27.15 10.64
N ALA A 288 -14.42 -27.45 11.65
CA ALA A 288 -14.81 -27.27 13.06
C ALA A 288 -15.22 -25.82 13.36
N ARG A 289 -14.50 -24.84 12.79
CA ARG A 289 -14.86 -23.42 12.86
C ARG A 289 -16.18 -23.14 12.16
N CYS A 290 -16.37 -23.66 10.93
CA CYS A 290 -17.60 -23.48 10.16
C CYS A 290 -18.82 -23.97 10.94
N TYR A 291 -18.74 -25.16 11.55
CA TYR A 291 -19.85 -25.71 12.34
C TYR A 291 -20.22 -24.81 13.53
N ARG A 292 -19.23 -24.23 14.22
CA ARG A 292 -19.47 -23.34 15.36
C ARG A 292 -20.08 -22.00 14.95
N VAL A 293 -19.57 -21.38 13.88
CA VAL A 293 -20.01 -20.05 13.43
C VAL A 293 -21.37 -20.10 12.73
N SER A 294 -21.68 -21.21 12.06
CA SER A 294 -22.92 -21.34 11.28
C SER A 294 -24.17 -21.54 12.13
N VAL A 295 -24.05 -21.87 13.43
CA VAL A 295 -25.19 -22.18 14.30
C VAL A 295 -26.21 -21.05 14.31
N ASP A 296 -25.76 -19.82 14.52
CA ASP A 296 -26.64 -18.65 14.62
C ASP A 296 -27.32 -18.36 13.28
N ALA A 297 -26.54 -18.39 12.19
CA ALA A 297 -27.07 -18.18 10.84
C ALA A 297 -28.11 -19.24 10.43
N ILE A 298 -27.90 -20.49 10.83
CA ILE A 298 -28.86 -21.57 10.60
C ILE A 298 -30.13 -21.33 11.44
N ALA A 299 -29.99 -21.02 12.72
CA ALA A 299 -31.12 -20.76 13.61
C ALA A 299 -32.01 -19.61 13.11
N GLU A 300 -31.40 -18.50 12.67
CA GLU A 300 -32.12 -17.37 12.09
C GLU A 300 -32.88 -17.73 10.80
N GLU A 301 -32.25 -18.52 9.93
CA GLU A 301 -32.86 -18.95 8.66
C GLU A 301 -33.98 -19.98 8.89
N LEU A 302 -33.85 -20.86 9.88
CA LEU A 302 -34.91 -21.78 10.27
C LEU A 302 -36.12 -21.04 10.85
N ALA A 303 -35.89 -20.05 11.73
CA ALA A 303 -36.94 -19.20 12.27
C ALA A 303 -37.67 -18.43 11.14
N ARG A 304 -36.91 -17.91 10.17
CA ARG A 304 -37.48 -17.25 8.99
C ARG A 304 -38.38 -18.19 8.18
N ARG A 305 -37.94 -19.42 7.93
CA ARG A 305 -38.71 -20.44 7.19
C ARG A 305 -39.94 -20.94 7.94
N ALA A 306 -39.89 -21.02 9.26
CA ALA A 306 -41.05 -21.36 10.08
C ALA A 306 -42.12 -20.25 10.08
N SER A 307 -41.70 -18.99 10.00
CA SER A 307 -42.61 -17.83 9.93
C SER A 307 -43.10 -17.49 8.51
N GLY A 308 -42.44 -18.00 7.48
CA GLY A 308 -42.74 -17.71 6.08
C GLY A 308 -43.92 -18.54 5.55
N PRO A 309 -44.71 -18.02 4.60
CA PRO A 309 -45.74 -18.82 3.95
C PRO A 309 -45.11 -20.00 3.19
N LEU A 310 -45.77 -21.16 3.25
CA LEU A 310 -45.47 -22.36 2.45
C LEU A 310 -45.31 -21.99 0.97
N GLN A 311 -44.10 -21.69 0.51
CA GLN A 311 -43.82 -21.70 -0.92
C GLN A 311 -43.89 -23.16 -1.37
N GLN A 312 -45.04 -23.51 -1.95
CA GLN A 312 -45.17 -24.70 -2.79
C GLN A 312 -43.99 -24.68 -3.75
N LEU A 313 -43.19 -25.75 -3.73
CA LEU A 313 -42.25 -26.04 -4.79
C LEU A 313 -43.09 -26.26 -6.05
N ASP A 314 -43.34 -25.19 -6.80
CA ASP A 314 -44.07 -25.25 -8.07
C ASP A 314 -43.29 -26.14 -9.03
N SER A 315 -43.82 -27.34 -9.25
CA SER A 315 -43.55 -28.15 -10.43
C SER A 315 -43.69 -27.26 -11.68
N PRO A 316 -42.80 -27.40 -12.69
CA PRO A 316 -42.88 -26.58 -13.88
C PRO A 316 -44.14 -26.93 -14.66
N ARG A 317 -45.18 -26.12 -14.49
CA ARG A 317 -46.43 -26.22 -15.23
C ARG A 317 -46.17 -25.68 -16.64
N ALA A 318 -46.23 -26.60 -17.59
CA ALA A 318 -46.25 -26.30 -19.01
C ALA A 318 -47.44 -25.38 -19.33
N ASP A 319 -47.17 -24.20 -19.87
CA ASP A 319 -47.92 -23.64 -21.01
C ASP A 319 -47.28 -22.34 -21.50
N GLY A 320 -47.15 -22.22 -22.82
CA GLY A 320 -46.64 -20.99 -23.44
C GLY A 320 -46.08 -21.16 -24.85
N ARG A 321 -46.89 -21.65 -25.79
CA ARG A 321 -46.64 -21.56 -27.23
C ARG A 321 -46.38 -20.10 -27.64
N THR A 322 -45.23 -19.84 -28.25
CA THR A 322 -45.07 -18.86 -29.35
C THR A 322 -44.16 -19.46 -30.43
N LYS A 323 -44.59 -19.35 -31.68
CA LYS A 323 -43.99 -19.96 -32.88
C LYS A 323 -42.93 -19.04 -33.51
N LEU A 324 -41.82 -19.67 -33.88
CA LEU A 324 -41.04 -19.60 -35.14
C LEU A 324 -40.23 -18.35 -35.54
N GLY A 325 -38.99 -18.63 -35.96
CA GLY A 325 -38.03 -17.78 -36.66
C GLY A 325 -36.58 -18.07 -36.21
N GLU A 326 -36.01 -19.24 -36.51
CA GLU A 326 -35.17 -19.53 -37.68
C GLU A 326 -33.66 -19.38 -37.39
N GLY A 327 -32.92 -20.48 -37.55
CA GLY A 327 -31.50 -20.45 -37.93
C GLY A 327 -30.43 -20.73 -36.86
N VAL A 328 -29.85 -21.93 -36.98
CA VAL A 328 -28.41 -22.25 -37.00
C VAL A 328 -27.94 -23.21 -35.89
N ASP A 329 -27.66 -24.43 -36.33
CA ASP A 329 -26.86 -25.44 -35.65
C ASP A 329 -25.47 -24.88 -35.26
N ALA A 330 -25.15 -24.99 -33.98
CA ALA A 330 -23.76 -25.04 -33.52
C ALA A 330 -23.72 -25.84 -32.20
N GLY A 331 -23.43 -27.14 -32.32
CA GLY A 331 -22.99 -27.93 -31.18
C GLY A 331 -21.70 -27.31 -30.60
N SER A 332 -21.73 -26.99 -29.32
CA SER A 332 -20.52 -26.96 -28.49
C SER A 332 -20.93 -27.06 -27.04
N ASP A 333 -20.40 -28.08 -26.39
CA ASP A 333 -20.44 -28.28 -24.95
C ASP A 333 -19.91 -27.03 -24.25
N ILE A 334 -20.80 -26.27 -23.62
CA ILE A 334 -20.40 -25.11 -22.81
C ILE A 334 -19.87 -25.67 -21.49
N PRO A 335 -18.57 -25.51 -21.17
CA PRO A 335 -18.03 -26.04 -19.92
C PRO A 335 -18.67 -25.30 -18.74
N VAL A 336 -19.03 -26.05 -17.69
CA VAL A 336 -19.63 -25.57 -16.43
C VAL A 336 -18.92 -24.32 -15.85
N VAL A 337 -17.63 -24.15 -16.16
CA VAL A 337 -16.79 -22.99 -15.83
C VAL A 337 -17.30 -21.67 -16.46
N ALA A 338 -17.87 -21.70 -17.67
CA ALA A 338 -18.44 -20.53 -18.33
C ALA A 338 -19.76 -20.09 -17.68
N LEU A 339 -20.56 -21.05 -17.20
CA LEU A 339 -21.78 -20.80 -16.42
C LEU A 339 -21.44 -20.14 -15.07
N LEU A 340 -20.37 -20.62 -14.43
CA LEU A 340 -19.88 -20.10 -13.15
C LEU A 340 -19.31 -18.68 -13.29
N ARG A 341 -18.61 -18.39 -14.40
CA ARG A 341 -18.15 -17.04 -14.74
C ARG A 341 -19.31 -16.08 -15.05
N GLN A 342 -20.39 -16.55 -15.70
CA GLN A 342 -21.59 -15.75 -15.90
C GLN A 342 -22.36 -15.49 -14.60
N MET A 343 -22.41 -16.46 -13.68
CA MET A 343 -23.02 -16.27 -12.35
C MET A 343 -22.24 -15.28 -11.49
N LEU A 344 -20.90 -15.34 -11.49
CA LEU A 344 -20.05 -14.38 -10.79
C LEU A 344 -20.20 -12.95 -11.35
N ARG A 345 -20.28 -12.79 -12.67
CA ARG A 345 -20.56 -11.48 -13.29
C ARG A 345 -21.93 -10.93 -12.92
N ARG A 346 -22.97 -11.78 -12.91
CA ARG A 346 -24.33 -11.37 -12.49
C ARG A 346 -24.43 -11.02 -11.00
N MET A 347 -23.61 -11.63 -10.14
CA MET A 347 -23.53 -11.23 -8.73
C MET A 347 -22.79 -9.90 -8.55
N LEU A 348 -21.72 -9.67 -9.30
CA LEU A 348 -20.96 -8.40 -9.26
C LEU A 348 -21.79 -7.21 -9.79
N ASP A 349 -22.57 -7.39 -10.86
CA ASP A 349 -23.48 -6.34 -11.38
C ASP A 349 -24.63 -6.00 -10.42
N ARG A 350 -24.97 -6.89 -9.48
CA ARG A 350 -25.98 -6.65 -8.45
C ARG A 350 -25.44 -5.80 -7.28
N PHE A 351 -24.12 -5.75 -7.12
CA PHE A 351 -23.42 -4.94 -6.11
C PHE A 351 -22.93 -3.58 -6.63
N VAL A 352 -22.98 -3.34 -7.94
CA VAL A 352 -22.62 -2.06 -8.57
C VAL A 352 -23.85 -1.48 -9.26
N ARG A 353 -24.80 -0.95 -8.47
CA ARG A 353 -25.66 0.14 -8.92
C ARG A 353 -25.47 1.33 -7.97
N PRO A 354 -25.15 2.52 -8.49
CA PRO A 354 -24.92 3.71 -7.68
C PRO A 354 -26.24 4.23 -7.10
N LEU A 355 -26.18 4.74 -5.87
CA LEU A 355 -27.11 5.77 -5.39
C LEU A 355 -26.86 7.07 -6.16
#